data_AF-A0A2E6XCU2-F1
#
_entry.id   AF-A0A2E6XCU2-F1
#
_cell.length_a   1.000
_cell.length_b   1.000
_cell.length_c   1.000
_cell.angle_alpha   90.00
_cell.angle_beta   90.00
_cell.angle_gamma   90.00
#
_symmetry.space_group_name_H-M   'P 1'
#
loop_
_entity.id
_entity.type
_entity.pdbx_description
1 polymer ?
#
loop_
_entity_poly.entity_id
_entity_poly.type
_entity_poly.pdbx_seq_one_letter_code
_entity_poly.pdbx_strand_id
1 'polypeptide(L)'
;MEQVRAGTQERPVWSSQTIFIIATIAGVVGLGNIWRFPYMVGENGGGTFILAYAICILGIGFPIMVLETSGGNLTSRGPVGTFRCISGLWGPWAGWLLVALSVAIMSYYFVVTDWTLGYTVDAVRGSLGTFESFTSGFASLWYFLAVAALALAVMWNGISYIEKISRAMLPLLVVGVVGLAVYSQSLDRAGRANDFYFSFDQDLFWQLST
;
A
#
# COMPACT_ATOMS: atom_id res chain seq x y z
N MET A 1 13.84 46.31 -4.23
CA MET A 1 13.39 45.36 -5.26
C MET A 1 12.38 44.43 -4.61
N GLU A 2 11.18 44.95 -4.46
CA GLU A 2 10.05 44.32 -3.80
C GLU A 2 9.07 43.98 -4.91
N GLN A 3 9.03 42.70 -5.31
CA GLN A 3 8.07 42.20 -6.28
C GLN A 3 7.35 40.98 -5.70
N VAL A 4 6.10 41.24 -5.31
CA VAL A 4 4.93 40.36 -5.41
C VAL A 4 5.16 38.87 -5.13
N ARG A 5 5.00 38.47 -3.85
CA ARG A 5 4.55 37.11 -3.48
C ARG A 5 3.11 37.17 -2.99
N ALA A 6 2.19 37.44 -3.90
CA ALA A 6 0.77 37.26 -3.64
C ALA A 6 0.42 35.77 -3.79
N GLY A 7 0.07 35.10 -2.68
CA GLY A 7 -0.88 33.98 -2.69
C GLY A 7 -0.37 32.55 -2.94
N THR A 8 0.94 32.26 -2.88
CA THR A 8 1.38 30.84 -2.90
C THR A 8 1.37 30.30 -1.47
N GLN A 9 0.40 29.44 -1.13
CA GLN A 9 0.44 28.66 0.10
C GLN A 9 1.81 27.97 0.22
N GLU A 10 2.47 28.10 1.37
CA GLU A 10 3.71 27.36 1.63
C GLU A 10 3.43 25.86 1.52
N ARG A 11 4.26 25.15 0.76
CA ARG A 11 4.11 23.71 0.54
C ARG A 11 4.17 23.01 1.91
N PRO A 12 3.19 22.17 2.24
CA PRO A 12 3.25 21.41 3.48
C PRO A 12 4.46 20.47 3.43
N VAL A 13 5.32 20.59 4.45
CA VAL A 13 6.52 19.78 4.63
C VAL A 13 6.32 18.73 5.71
N TRP A 14 7.02 17.61 5.60
CA TRP A 14 7.05 16.60 6.64
C TRP A 14 7.74 17.14 7.89
N SER A 15 7.24 16.79 9.06
CA SER A 15 7.82 17.23 10.34
C SER A 15 9.20 16.63 10.62
N SER A 16 9.49 15.43 10.09
CA SER A 16 10.84 14.83 10.11
C SER A 16 11.05 13.81 9.00
N GLN A 17 12.31 13.47 8.72
CA GLN A 17 12.68 12.41 7.78
C GLN A 17 12.19 11.03 8.24
N THR A 18 12.24 10.73 9.53
CA THR A 18 11.72 9.45 10.08
C THR A 18 10.23 9.30 9.81
N ILE A 19 9.50 10.40 9.93
CA ILE A 19 8.05 10.42 9.69
C ILE A 19 7.73 10.27 8.22
N PHE A 20 8.52 10.89 7.35
CA PHE A 20 8.43 10.64 5.92
C PHE A 20 8.61 9.14 5.61
N ILE A 21 9.64 8.51 6.17
CA ILE A 21 9.88 7.06 5.99
C ILE A 21 8.70 6.23 6.50
N ILE A 22 8.19 6.51 7.70
CA ILE A 22 7.03 5.80 8.27
C ILE A 22 5.80 5.96 7.39
N ALA A 23 5.52 7.17 6.90
CA ALA A 23 4.39 7.44 6.02
C ALA A 23 4.54 6.71 4.68
N THR A 24 5.75 6.68 4.11
CA THR A 24 6.06 5.92 2.89
C THR A 24 5.87 4.41 3.11
N ILE A 25 6.38 3.85 4.20
CA ILE A 25 6.18 2.43 4.53
C ILE A 25 4.68 2.12 4.70
N ALA A 26 3.94 2.96 5.44
CA ALA A 26 2.51 2.79 5.63
C ALA A 26 1.72 2.86 4.31
N GLY A 27 2.17 3.66 3.33
CA GLY A 27 1.56 3.74 2.01
C GLY A 27 1.88 2.56 1.08
N VAL A 28 3.02 1.90 1.26
CA VAL A 28 3.45 0.76 0.43
C VAL A 28 2.98 -0.58 1.01
N VAL A 29 2.85 -0.71 2.32
CA VAL A 29 2.33 -1.91 2.97
C VAL A 29 0.80 -1.94 2.82
N GLY A 30 0.32 -2.70 1.83
CA GLY A 30 -1.11 -2.85 1.54
C GLY A 30 -1.64 -4.28 1.68
N LEU A 31 -2.91 -4.46 1.35
CA LEU A 31 -3.60 -5.76 1.30
C LEU A 31 -2.80 -6.82 0.54
N GLY A 32 -2.18 -6.46 -0.59
CA GLY A 32 -1.36 -7.39 -1.38
C GLY A 32 -0.29 -8.13 -0.55
N ASN A 33 0.34 -7.45 0.42
CA ASN A 33 1.36 -8.06 1.28
C ASN A 33 0.77 -9.06 2.27
N ILE A 34 -0.52 -8.91 2.63
CA ILE A 34 -1.18 -9.73 3.65
C ILE A 34 -1.67 -11.07 3.07
N TRP A 35 -2.21 -11.08 1.85
CA TRP A 35 -2.79 -12.31 1.26
C TRP A 35 -2.12 -12.74 -0.03
N ARG A 36 -1.88 -11.82 -0.97
CA ARG A 36 -1.33 -12.17 -2.29
C ARG A 36 0.11 -12.65 -2.18
N PHE A 37 0.94 -12.01 -1.35
CA PHE A 37 2.33 -12.43 -1.18
C PHE A 37 2.43 -13.86 -0.60
N PRO A 38 1.80 -14.20 0.56
CA PRO A 38 1.82 -15.58 1.06
C PRO A 38 1.22 -16.59 0.08
N TYR A 39 0.20 -16.20 -0.68
CA TYR A 39 -0.40 -17.05 -1.71
C TYR A 39 0.61 -17.37 -2.83
N MET A 40 1.32 -16.37 -3.36
CA MET A 40 2.34 -16.57 -4.38
C MET A 40 3.51 -17.43 -3.85
N VAL A 41 3.91 -17.23 -2.59
CA VAL A 41 4.88 -18.13 -1.91
C VAL A 41 4.34 -19.57 -1.89
N GLY A 42 3.05 -19.74 -1.57
CA GLY A 42 2.31 -21.01 -1.61
C GLY A 42 2.34 -21.72 -2.96
N GLU A 43 2.19 -20.98 -4.06
CA GLU A 43 2.12 -21.57 -5.40
C GLU A 43 3.49 -21.78 -6.06
N ASN A 44 4.50 -21.01 -5.68
CA ASN A 44 5.79 -20.94 -6.39
C ASN A 44 6.95 -21.58 -5.59
N GLY A 45 6.65 -22.57 -4.75
CA GLY A 45 7.68 -23.36 -4.05
C GLY A 45 8.31 -22.67 -2.84
N GLY A 46 7.52 -21.90 -2.09
CA GLY A 46 7.89 -21.46 -0.75
C GLY A 46 9.12 -20.55 -0.74
N GLY A 47 10.15 -20.98 -0.01
CA GLY A 47 11.39 -20.24 0.20
C GLY A 47 12.14 -19.91 -1.08
N THR A 48 12.03 -20.74 -2.12
CA THR A 48 12.63 -20.47 -3.44
C THR A 48 12.08 -19.18 -4.07
N PHE A 49 10.75 -19.01 -4.03
CA PHE A 49 10.11 -17.79 -4.52
C PHE A 49 10.53 -16.57 -3.69
N ILE A 50 10.63 -16.71 -2.37
CA ILE A 50 11.04 -15.62 -1.48
C ILE A 50 12.43 -15.10 -1.85
N LEU A 51 13.38 -16.01 -2.13
CA LEU A 51 14.73 -15.63 -2.53
C LEU A 51 14.74 -14.91 -3.89
N ALA A 52 14.05 -15.46 -4.89
CA ALA A 52 13.93 -14.82 -6.21
C ALA A 52 13.28 -13.44 -6.10
N TYR A 53 12.21 -13.33 -5.31
CA TYR A 53 11.51 -12.08 -5.03
C TYR A 53 12.42 -11.04 -4.35
N ALA A 54 13.24 -11.46 -3.38
CA ALA A 54 14.20 -10.58 -2.72
C ALA A 54 15.26 -10.04 -3.70
N ILE A 55 15.78 -10.89 -4.60
CA ILE A 55 16.72 -10.47 -5.65
C ILE A 55 16.08 -9.43 -6.56
N CYS A 56 14.84 -9.67 -7.02
CA CYS A 56 14.10 -8.72 -7.86
C CYS A 56 13.81 -7.40 -7.15
N ILE A 57 13.46 -7.42 -5.86
CA ILE A 57 13.29 -6.20 -5.07
C ILE A 57 14.59 -5.41 -4.99
N LEU A 58 15.71 -6.06 -4.66
CA LEU A 58 16.98 -5.37 -4.51
C LEU A 58 17.53 -4.89 -5.86
N GLY A 59 17.34 -5.64 -6.94
CA GLY A 59 17.85 -5.32 -8.27
C GLY A 59 17.00 -4.35 -9.06
N ILE A 60 15.68 -4.33 -8.85
CA ILE A 60 14.74 -3.52 -9.65
C ILE A 60 13.93 -2.58 -8.76
N GLY A 61 13.27 -3.11 -7.73
CA GLY A 61 12.38 -2.32 -6.88
C GLY A 61 13.10 -1.18 -6.14
N PHE A 62 14.23 -1.48 -5.51
CA PHE A 62 14.99 -0.51 -4.73
C PHE A 62 15.57 0.62 -5.61
N PRO A 63 16.24 0.36 -6.75
CA PRO A 63 16.68 1.42 -7.66
C PRO A 63 15.52 2.31 -8.14
N ILE A 64 14.37 1.73 -8.50
CA ILE A 64 13.20 2.50 -8.94
C ILE A 64 12.69 3.40 -7.81
N MET A 65 12.61 2.91 -6.58
CA MET A 65 12.20 3.70 -5.41
C MET A 65 13.14 4.88 -5.16
N VAL A 66 14.45 4.67 -5.29
CA VAL A 66 15.46 5.73 -5.17
C VAL A 66 15.28 6.78 -6.28
N LEU A 67 15.06 6.36 -7.52
CA LEU A 67 14.82 7.26 -8.66
C LEU A 67 13.55 8.11 -8.45
N GLU A 68 12.45 7.48 -8.05
CA GLU A 68 11.18 8.17 -7.81
C GLU A 68 11.29 9.20 -6.68
N THR A 69 11.86 8.79 -5.55
CA THR A 69 12.00 9.65 -4.36
C THR A 69 12.95 10.82 -4.64
N SER A 70 14.08 10.54 -5.31
CA SER A 70 15.05 11.58 -5.67
C SER A 70 14.48 12.55 -6.70
N GLY A 71 13.74 12.06 -7.69
CA GLY A 71 13.05 12.88 -8.69
C GLY A 71 12.05 13.83 -8.05
N GLY A 72 11.22 13.34 -7.11
CA GLY A 72 10.27 14.18 -6.37
C GLY A 72 10.94 15.23 -5.48
N ASN A 73 12.08 14.91 -4.87
CA ASN A 73 12.83 15.84 -4.03
C ASN A 73 13.48 16.97 -4.87
N LEU A 74 14.14 16.61 -5.98
CA LEU A 74 14.85 17.55 -6.86
C LEU A 74 13.91 18.55 -7.53
N THR A 75 12.74 18.10 -8.01
CA THR A 75 11.80 18.98 -8.71
C THR A 75 10.86 19.71 -7.75
N SER A 76 10.67 19.18 -6.54
CA SER A 76 9.70 19.66 -5.56
C SER A 76 8.30 19.84 -6.13
N ARG A 77 7.93 18.98 -7.09
CA ARG A 77 6.66 19.01 -7.83
C ARG A 77 5.97 17.65 -7.75
N GLY A 78 4.67 17.64 -8.02
CA GLY A 78 3.92 16.40 -8.25
C GLY A 78 4.34 15.70 -9.56
N PRO A 79 3.82 14.49 -9.84
CA PRO A 79 4.28 13.63 -10.94
C PRO A 79 4.30 14.36 -12.29
N VAL A 80 3.21 15.05 -12.68
CA VAL A 80 3.15 15.84 -13.92
C VAL A 80 4.25 16.90 -14.00
N GLY A 81 4.52 17.60 -12.90
CA GLY A 81 5.55 18.63 -12.84
C GLY A 81 6.97 18.06 -12.86
N THR A 82 7.18 16.89 -12.24
CA THR A 82 8.46 16.19 -12.25
C THR A 82 8.82 15.71 -13.65
N PHE A 83 7.90 15.02 -14.33
CA PHE A 83 8.15 14.57 -15.70
C PHE A 83 8.29 15.74 -16.69
N ARG A 84 7.60 16.86 -16.47
CA ARG A 84 7.77 18.09 -17.26
C ARG A 84 9.18 18.67 -17.17
N CYS A 85 9.87 18.53 -16.03
CA CYS A 85 11.28 18.95 -15.90
C CYS A 85 12.23 18.07 -16.72
N ILE A 86 11.89 16.79 -16.91
CA ILE A 86 12.71 15.82 -17.65
C ILE A 86 12.52 16.01 -19.16
N SER A 87 11.27 16.12 -19.61
CA SER A 87 10.92 16.34 -21.01
C SER A 87 9.77 17.33 -21.11
N GLY A 88 10.01 18.50 -21.71
CA GLY A 88 9.01 19.57 -21.79
C GLY A 88 7.78 19.20 -22.64
N LEU A 89 7.98 18.41 -23.70
CA LEU A 89 6.92 18.05 -24.64
C LEU A 89 6.15 16.77 -24.23
N TRP A 90 6.87 15.70 -23.89
CA TRP A 90 6.27 14.39 -23.60
C TRP A 90 6.10 14.10 -22.11
N GLY A 91 6.89 14.77 -21.26
CA GLY A 91 6.86 14.56 -19.81
C GLY A 91 5.49 14.80 -19.16
N PRO A 92 4.76 15.89 -19.48
CA PRO A 92 3.44 16.12 -18.91
C PRO A 92 2.44 14.98 -19.21
N TRP A 93 2.49 14.39 -20.40
CA TRP A 93 1.62 13.28 -20.80
C TRP A 93 1.90 12.02 -19.98
N ALA A 94 3.18 11.68 -19.79
CA ALA A 94 3.57 10.57 -18.92
C ALA A 94 3.09 10.80 -17.48
N GLY A 95 3.26 12.02 -16.95
CA GLY A 95 2.78 12.32 -15.60
C GLY A 95 1.25 12.26 -15.46
N TRP A 96 0.48 12.70 -16.47
CA TRP A 96 -0.98 12.57 -16.47
C TRP A 96 -1.42 11.11 -16.57
N LEU A 97 -0.71 10.28 -17.33
CA LEU A 97 -0.94 8.85 -17.37
C LEU A 97 -0.75 8.22 -15.99
N LEU A 98 0.32 8.58 -15.26
CA LEU A 98 0.51 8.12 -13.88
C LEU A 98 -0.66 8.53 -12.97
N VAL A 99 -1.11 9.78 -13.06
CA VAL A 99 -2.26 10.26 -12.28
C VAL A 99 -3.53 9.47 -12.62
N ALA A 100 -3.80 9.23 -13.91
CA ALA A 100 -4.95 8.45 -14.36
C ALA A 100 -4.89 7.00 -13.85
N LEU A 101 -3.72 6.36 -13.91
CA LEU A 101 -3.50 5.02 -13.37
C LEU A 101 -3.71 4.98 -11.85
N SER A 102 -3.21 5.98 -11.12
CA SER A 102 -3.44 6.10 -9.67
C SER A 102 -4.92 6.22 -9.34
N VAL A 103 -5.68 7.02 -10.09
CA VAL A 103 -7.14 7.16 -9.91
C VAL A 103 -7.86 5.84 -10.23
N ALA A 104 -7.48 5.16 -11.31
CA ALA A 104 -8.06 3.86 -11.68
C ALA A 104 -7.81 2.81 -10.59
N ILE A 105 -6.59 2.74 -10.07
CA ILE A 105 -6.23 1.85 -8.95
C ILE A 105 -7.04 2.22 -7.70
N MET A 106 -7.13 3.51 -7.38
CA MET A 106 -7.87 3.99 -6.22
C MET A 106 -9.35 3.55 -6.26
N SER A 107 -9.97 3.52 -7.45
CA SER A 107 -11.38 3.15 -7.60
C SER A 107 -11.72 1.77 -7.02
N TYR A 108 -10.87 0.75 -7.25
CA TYR A 108 -11.11 -0.59 -6.69
C TYR A 108 -10.65 -0.69 -5.24
N TYR A 109 -9.60 0.03 -4.85
CA TYR A 109 -9.13 0.04 -3.46
C TYR A 109 -10.17 0.62 -2.51
N PHE A 110 -10.94 1.62 -2.94
CA PHE A 110 -12.09 2.12 -2.18
C PHE A 110 -13.10 1.01 -1.91
N VAL A 111 -13.39 0.18 -2.92
CA VAL A 111 -14.36 -0.91 -2.80
C VAL A 111 -13.88 -1.98 -1.81
N VAL A 112 -12.63 -2.42 -1.95
CA VAL A 112 -12.07 -3.43 -1.03
C VAL A 112 -11.98 -2.89 0.41
N THR A 113 -11.73 -1.58 0.57
CA THR A 113 -11.71 -0.94 1.88
C THR A 113 -13.10 -0.88 2.51
N ASP A 114 -14.17 -0.67 1.73
CA ASP A 114 -15.54 -0.68 2.25
C ASP A 114 -15.97 -2.05 2.75
N TRP A 115 -15.61 -3.12 2.01
CA TRP A 115 -15.84 -4.49 2.48
C TRP A 115 -15.12 -4.74 3.79
N THR A 116 -13.84 -4.34 3.87
CA THR A 116 -13.03 -4.51 5.07
C THR A 116 -13.64 -3.78 6.27
N LEU A 117 -14.12 -2.54 6.08
CA LEU A 117 -14.77 -1.76 7.12
C LEU A 117 -16.09 -2.41 7.57
N GLY A 118 -16.91 -2.86 6.62
CA GLY A 118 -18.17 -3.54 6.90
C GLY A 118 -17.99 -4.81 7.73
N TYR A 119 -17.08 -5.70 7.31
CA TYR A 119 -16.74 -6.91 8.05
C TYR A 119 -16.13 -6.62 9.42
N THR A 120 -15.37 -5.54 9.56
CA THR A 120 -14.83 -5.12 10.86
C THR A 120 -15.96 -4.75 11.82
N VAL A 121 -16.96 -4.00 11.36
CA VAL A 121 -18.13 -3.63 12.18
C VAL A 121 -18.96 -4.87 12.55
N ASP A 122 -19.20 -5.76 11.61
CA ASP A 122 -19.96 -6.99 11.85
C ASP A 122 -19.22 -7.94 12.82
N ALA A 123 -17.90 -8.03 12.72
CA ALA A 123 -17.06 -8.78 13.65
C ALA A 123 -17.15 -8.23 15.08
N VAL A 124 -17.09 -6.90 15.25
CA VAL A 124 -17.24 -6.24 16.56
C VAL A 124 -18.62 -6.45 17.15
N ARG A 125 -19.66 -6.52 16.31
CA ARG A 125 -21.05 -6.80 16.72
C ARG A 125 -21.31 -8.28 16.99
N GLY A 126 -20.39 -9.17 16.63
CA GLY A 126 -20.57 -10.62 16.74
C GLY A 126 -21.58 -11.21 15.74
N SER A 127 -21.97 -10.46 14.70
CA SER A 127 -22.98 -10.85 13.72
C SER A 127 -22.37 -10.93 12.33
N LEU A 128 -21.54 -11.94 12.09
CA LEU A 128 -20.88 -12.13 10.79
C LEU A 128 -21.88 -12.64 9.75
N GLY A 129 -22.21 -11.79 8.78
CA GLY A 129 -22.99 -12.16 7.60
C GLY A 129 -22.15 -12.85 6.54
N THR A 130 -22.82 -13.40 5.52
CA THR A 130 -22.13 -13.91 4.32
C THR A 130 -21.79 -12.77 3.36
N PHE A 131 -20.75 -12.95 2.53
CA PHE A 131 -20.37 -11.97 1.52
C PHE A 131 -21.51 -11.63 0.57
N GLU A 132 -22.25 -12.64 0.13
CA GLU A 132 -23.41 -12.45 -0.72
C GLU A 132 -24.49 -11.58 -0.05
N SER A 133 -24.76 -11.78 1.24
CA SER A 133 -25.68 -10.93 2.00
C SER A 133 -25.18 -9.50 2.15
N PHE A 134 -23.86 -9.30 2.23
CA PHE A 134 -23.24 -7.99 2.35
C PHE A 134 -23.30 -7.20 1.03
N THR A 135 -23.00 -7.85 -0.09
CA THR A 135 -22.93 -7.21 -1.41
C THR A 135 -24.27 -7.08 -2.12
N SER A 136 -25.28 -7.89 -1.75
CA SER A 136 -26.61 -7.86 -2.37
C SER A 136 -27.47 -6.66 -1.92
N GLY A 137 -27.17 -6.07 -0.77
CA GLY A 137 -27.92 -4.95 -0.21
C GLY A 137 -27.24 -3.58 -0.38
N PHE A 138 -27.93 -2.53 0.09
CA PHE A 138 -27.39 -1.16 0.15
C PHE A 138 -26.33 -0.96 1.24
N ALA A 139 -26.01 -2.00 2.03
CA ALA A 139 -25.01 -1.93 3.09
C ALA A 139 -23.63 -1.53 2.53
N SER A 140 -23.17 -2.19 1.45
CA SER A 140 -21.89 -1.86 0.81
C SER A 140 -21.86 -0.41 0.29
N LEU A 141 -22.98 0.11 -0.24
CA LEU A 141 -23.06 1.52 -0.65
C LEU A 141 -22.87 2.48 0.54
N TRP A 142 -23.47 2.19 1.68
CA TRP A 142 -23.34 3.03 2.87
C TRP A 142 -21.91 3.00 3.44
N TYR A 143 -21.28 1.83 3.47
CA TYR A 143 -19.87 1.70 3.84
C TYR A 143 -18.95 2.40 2.84
N PHE A 144 -19.23 2.33 1.54
CA PHE A 144 -18.49 3.07 0.52
C PHE A 144 -18.56 4.58 0.77
N LEU A 145 -19.75 5.14 1.02
CA LEU A 145 -19.91 6.56 1.36
C LEU A 145 -19.19 6.92 2.67
N ALA A 146 -19.20 6.02 3.66
CA ALA A 146 -18.48 6.23 4.92
C ALA A 146 -16.96 6.25 4.71
N VAL A 147 -16.40 5.34 3.91
CA VAL A 147 -14.97 5.31 3.57
C VAL A 147 -14.60 6.55 2.76
N ALA A 148 -15.42 6.95 1.79
CA ALA A 148 -15.21 8.18 1.03
C ALA A 148 -15.22 9.43 1.93
N ALA A 149 -16.18 9.54 2.84
CA ALA A 149 -16.25 10.63 3.80
C ALA A 149 -15.04 10.64 4.75
N LEU A 150 -14.60 9.48 5.23
CA LEU A 150 -13.40 9.35 6.06
C LEU A 150 -12.14 9.77 5.30
N ALA A 151 -11.97 9.31 4.06
CA ALA A 151 -10.84 9.69 3.21
C ALA A 151 -10.81 11.21 2.96
N LEU A 152 -11.97 11.80 2.64
CA LEU A 152 -12.10 13.25 2.47
C LEU A 152 -11.79 14.02 3.77
N ALA A 153 -12.27 13.54 4.91
CA ALA A 153 -11.98 14.15 6.20
C ALA A 153 -10.48 14.11 6.52
N VAL A 154 -9.80 13.00 6.24
CA VAL A 154 -8.34 12.90 6.42
C VAL A 154 -7.61 13.85 5.46
N MET A 155 -8.02 13.91 4.20
CA MET A 155 -7.43 14.80 3.20
C MET A 155 -7.63 16.28 3.53
N TRP A 156 -8.80 16.66 4.03
CA TRP A 156 -9.13 18.05 4.40
C TRP A 156 -8.19 18.58 5.50
N ASN A 157 -7.80 17.70 6.43
CA ASN A 157 -6.90 18.05 7.52
C ASN A 157 -5.40 18.07 7.12
N GLY A 158 -5.08 17.75 5.87
CA GLY A 158 -3.76 17.87 5.29
C GLY A 158 -2.71 16.86 5.81
N ILE A 159 -1.45 17.13 5.48
CA ILE A 159 -0.32 16.21 5.74
C ILE A 159 -0.13 15.90 7.22
N SER A 160 -0.39 16.86 8.11
CA SER A 160 -0.22 16.68 9.56
C SER A 160 -1.14 15.60 10.14
N TYR A 161 -2.31 15.37 9.55
CA TYR A 161 -3.21 14.28 9.97
C TYR A 161 -2.81 12.94 9.38
N ILE A 162 -2.36 12.92 8.12
CA ILE A 162 -1.80 11.71 7.49
C ILE A 162 -0.63 11.19 8.33
N GLU A 163 0.28 12.09 8.75
CA GLU A 163 1.37 11.74 9.64
C GLU A 163 0.90 11.07 10.95
N LYS A 164 -0.09 11.66 11.62
CA LYS A 164 -0.61 11.14 12.89
C LYS A 164 -1.22 9.74 12.70
N ILE A 165 -2.00 9.57 11.65
CA ILE A 165 -2.67 8.31 11.33
C ILE A 165 -1.63 7.25 10.96
N SER A 166 -0.70 7.54 10.05
CA SER A 166 0.34 6.59 9.64
C SER A 166 1.21 6.15 10.82
N ARG A 167 1.55 7.06 11.73
CA ARG A 167 2.33 6.75 12.94
C ARG A 167 1.59 5.77 13.87
N ALA A 168 0.26 5.80 13.91
CA ALA A 168 -0.55 4.91 14.75
C ALA A 168 -0.93 3.60 14.04
N MET A 169 -1.32 3.68 12.76
CA MET A 169 -1.81 2.54 11.97
C MET A 169 -0.71 1.54 11.63
N LEU A 170 0.51 1.99 11.34
CA LEU A 170 1.58 1.07 10.97
C LEU A 170 1.97 0.13 12.13
N PRO A 171 2.23 0.61 13.38
CA PRO A 171 2.45 -0.28 14.51
C PRO A 171 1.27 -1.22 14.78
N LEU A 172 0.03 -0.72 14.68
CA LEU A 172 -1.18 -1.53 14.87
C LEU A 172 -1.23 -2.69 13.87
N LEU A 173 -0.95 -2.41 12.60
CA LEU A 173 -0.88 -3.44 11.55
C LEU A 173 0.21 -4.46 11.85
N VAL A 174 1.42 -4.01 12.19
CA VAL A 174 2.55 -4.90 12.51
C VAL A 174 2.23 -5.78 13.70
N VAL A 175 1.68 -5.22 14.78
CA VAL A 175 1.28 -5.97 15.97
C VAL A 175 0.19 -6.99 15.63
N GLY A 176 -0.81 -6.61 14.81
CA GLY A 176 -1.87 -7.51 14.37
C GLY A 176 -1.33 -8.69 13.56
N VAL A 177 -0.49 -8.42 12.55
CA VAL A 177 0.09 -9.47 11.69
C VAL A 177 1.06 -10.36 12.47
N VAL A 178 1.93 -9.79 13.29
CA VAL A 178 2.86 -10.57 14.13
C VAL A 178 2.10 -11.39 15.16
N GLY A 179 1.06 -10.82 15.78
CA GLY A 179 0.20 -11.53 16.72
C GLY A 179 -0.47 -12.74 16.07
N LEU A 180 -1.02 -12.58 14.86
CA LEU A 180 -1.58 -13.67 14.08
C LEU A 180 -0.52 -14.71 13.67
N ALA A 181 0.69 -14.27 13.32
CA ALA A 181 1.79 -15.15 12.98
C ALA A 181 2.29 -15.98 14.17
N VAL A 182 2.27 -15.42 15.39
CA VAL A 182 2.58 -16.16 16.62
C VAL A 182 1.44 -17.11 16.97
N TYR A 183 0.20 -16.65 16.90
CA TYR A 183 -0.97 -17.48 17.16
C TYR A 183 -1.04 -18.66 16.19
N SER A 184 -0.68 -18.47 14.92
CA SER A 184 -0.69 -19.53 13.92
C SER A 184 0.23 -20.71 14.28
N GLN A 185 1.28 -20.47 15.08
CA GLN A 185 2.20 -21.51 15.54
C GLN A 185 1.57 -22.45 16.58
N SER A 186 0.49 -22.04 17.24
CA SER A 186 -0.25 -22.89 18.19
C SER A 186 -1.21 -23.87 17.50
N LEU A 187 -1.40 -23.78 16.18
CA LEU A 187 -2.24 -24.72 15.44
C LEU A 187 -1.47 -26.00 15.09
N ASP A 188 -2.17 -27.14 15.12
CA ASP A 188 -1.63 -28.49 14.91
C ASP A 188 -0.81 -28.67 13.62
N ARG A 189 -1.05 -27.86 12.58
CA ARG A 189 -0.40 -27.96 11.27
C ARG A 189 0.69 -26.91 11.02
N ALA A 190 1.08 -26.14 12.03
CA ALA A 190 2.08 -25.09 11.90
C ALA A 190 3.43 -25.59 11.38
N GLY A 191 3.88 -26.77 11.84
CA GLY A 191 5.14 -27.37 11.40
C GLY A 191 5.21 -27.57 9.89
N ARG A 192 4.16 -28.13 9.28
CA ARG A 192 4.10 -28.32 7.82
C ARG A 192 4.09 -27.00 7.05
N ALA A 193 3.43 -25.98 7.60
CA ALA A 193 3.40 -24.66 6.99
C ALA A 193 4.80 -24.03 7.00
N ASN A 194 5.55 -24.15 8.10
CA ASN A 194 6.91 -23.64 8.21
C ASN A 194 7.88 -24.40 7.29
N ASP A 195 7.80 -25.74 7.27
CA ASP A 195 8.64 -26.57 6.39
C ASP A 195 8.43 -26.19 4.93
N PHE A 196 7.18 -25.96 4.52
CA PHE A 196 6.85 -25.48 3.19
C PHE A 196 7.34 -24.05 2.94
N TYR A 197 7.12 -23.14 3.90
CA TYR A 197 7.45 -21.71 3.72
C TYR A 197 8.96 -21.47 3.61
N PHE A 198 9.77 -22.28 4.31
CA PHE A 198 11.23 -22.17 4.33
C PHE A 198 11.95 -23.25 3.52
N SER A 199 11.23 -24.15 2.83
CA SER A 199 11.86 -25.09 1.91
C SER A 199 12.52 -24.36 0.76
N PHE A 200 13.75 -24.77 0.42
CA PHE A 200 14.47 -24.29 -0.73
C PHE A 200 14.68 -25.43 -1.73
N ASP A 201 14.04 -25.30 -2.89
CA ASP A 201 14.23 -26.14 -4.05
C ASP A 201 15.07 -25.39 -5.09
N GLN A 202 16.27 -25.90 -5.37
CA GLN A 202 17.22 -25.31 -6.30
C GLN A 202 16.81 -25.53 -7.77
N ASP A 203 16.16 -26.64 -8.08
CA ASP A 203 15.76 -26.97 -9.45
C ASP A 203 14.62 -26.06 -9.90
N LEU A 204 13.69 -25.78 -8.99
CA LEU A 204 12.61 -24.81 -9.23
C LEU A 204 13.15 -23.38 -9.39
N PHE A 205 14.24 -23.00 -8.71
CA PHE A 205 14.80 -21.65 -8.79
C PHE A 205 15.26 -21.28 -10.21
N TRP A 206 15.81 -22.25 -10.94
CA TRP A 206 16.33 -22.04 -12.29
C TRP A 206 15.30 -22.31 -13.38
N GLN A 207 14.10 -22.78 -13.02
CA GLN A 207 12.99 -22.90 -13.97
C GLN A 207 12.38 -21.53 -14.22
N LEU A 208 12.77 -20.92 -15.33
CA LEU A 208 12.05 -19.79 -15.91
C LEU A 208 10.73 -20.34 -16.44
N SER A 209 9.64 -20.17 -15.67
CA SER A 209 8.30 -20.57 -16.09
C SER A 209 8.00 -19.98 -17.49
N THR A 210 7.89 -20.83 -18.50
CA THR A 210 7.27 -20.49 -19.80
C THR A 210 5.77 -20.35 -19.65
#